data_AF-A0A4S4EBZ3-F1
#
_entry.id   AF-A0A4S4EBZ3-F1
#
_cell.length_a   1.000
_cell.length_b   1.000
_cell.length_c   1.000
_cell.angle_alpha   90.00
_cell.angle_beta   90.00
_cell.angle_gamma   90.00
#
_symmetry.space_group_name_H-M   'P 1'
#
loop_
_entity.id
_entity.type
_entity.pdbx_description
1 polymer ?
#
loop_
_entity_poly.entity_id
_entity_poly.type
_entity_poly.pdbx_seq_one_letter_code
_entity_poly.pdbx_strand_id
1 'polypeptide(L)'
;MDVHLKNLFARFHEQFGSGPGLGPGSGTCLMKVEGIVSPFIKSIYRAAGALYRTDPWKRLRPGNLFGLRVGKDSDWSGKKQPFPCVQFVGGDAGDLGFHMFRSENDAQRMTGSRETIWVPNVELLRVTYELESLMFSSNKKMIRSLSLEVSGADRFPVIDVARCSSSGGLQFRTPTLEELRFVYAAMKAISLVHPLLQRDNGAGAKWSRVVYFEPFIETVDVQWPPEMSKGNDLVAVTVSHPPGQGYEEKAISTANQPPPSMRNHPRRRPL
;
A
#
# COMPACT_ATOMS: atom_id res chain seq x y z
N MET A 1 -11.95 35.28 -13.59
CA MET A 1 -10.80 34.49 -14.09
C MET A 1 -11.20 33.98 -15.47
N ASP A 2 -10.43 34.34 -16.50
CA ASP A 2 -10.68 34.00 -17.91
C ASP A 2 -10.83 32.47 -18.09
N VAL A 3 -11.79 32.04 -18.91
CA VAL A 3 -12.04 30.64 -19.27
C VAL A 3 -10.79 30.00 -19.88
N HIS A 4 -10.00 30.76 -20.63
CA HIS A 4 -8.74 30.29 -21.21
C HIS A 4 -7.67 30.06 -20.13
N LEU A 5 -7.58 30.92 -19.12
CA LEU A 5 -6.66 30.72 -18.00
C LEU A 5 -7.05 29.48 -17.18
N LYS A 6 -8.35 29.27 -16.91
CA LYS A 6 -8.83 28.08 -16.20
C LYS A 6 -8.47 26.80 -16.94
N ASN A 7 -8.67 26.77 -18.27
CA ASN A 7 -8.29 25.62 -19.10
C ASN A 7 -6.78 25.41 -19.14
N LEU A 8 -5.98 26.48 -19.17
CA LEU A 8 -4.52 26.38 -19.13
C LEU A 8 -4.04 25.82 -17.79
N PHE A 9 -4.59 26.29 -16.67
CA PHE A 9 -4.25 25.78 -15.34
C PHE A 9 -4.73 24.34 -15.11
N ALA A 10 -5.90 23.97 -15.63
CA ALA A 10 -6.37 22.58 -15.63
C ALA A 10 -5.39 21.68 -16.39
N ARG A 11 -5.01 22.06 -17.61
CA ARG A 11 -4.02 21.32 -18.42
C ARG A 11 -2.63 21.27 -17.78
N PHE A 12 -2.21 22.33 -17.12
CA PHE A 12 -0.94 22.36 -16.38
C PHE A 12 -0.96 21.40 -15.18
N HIS A 13 -2.08 21.35 -14.43
CA HIS A 13 -2.26 20.40 -13.33
C HIS A 13 -2.38 18.94 -13.83
N GLU A 14 -2.99 18.73 -15.01
CA GLU A 14 -3.05 17.45 -15.72
C GLU A 14 -1.66 16.98 -16.20
N GLN A 15 -0.79 17.89 -16.66
CA GLN A 15 0.53 17.53 -17.22
C GLN A 15 1.67 17.45 -16.19
N PHE A 16 1.67 18.30 -15.15
CA PHE A 16 2.83 18.46 -14.26
C PHE A 16 2.61 17.90 -12.87
N GLY A 17 1.79 16.87 -12.80
CA GLY A 17 1.40 16.31 -11.54
C GLY A 17 2.45 15.42 -10.88
N SER A 18 3.10 15.91 -9.83
CA SER A 18 4.14 15.25 -9.01
C SER A 18 3.74 13.87 -8.44
N GLY A 19 4.59 12.87 -8.69
CA GLY A 19 4.32 11.42 -8.57
C GLY A 19 4.13 10.81 -9.96
N PRO A 20 4.47 9.53 -10.25
CA PRO A 20 4.46 9.01 -11.62
C PRO A 20 3.03 9.01 -12.20
N GLY A 21 2.62 10.14 -12.79
CA GLY A 21 1.37 10.38 -13.50
C GLY A 21 0.21 11.07 -12.75
N LEU A 22 0.31 11.54 -11.48
CA LEU A 22 -0.92 11.85 -10.68
C LEU A 22 -1.03 13.17 -9.90
N GLY A 23 -0.15 14.16 -9.99
CA GLY A 23 -0.42 15.45 -9.31
C GLY A 23 0.18 15.61 -7.93
N PRO A 24 0.74 16.77 -7.54
CA PRO A 24 0.74 17.13 -6.13
C PRO A 24 -0.74 17.26 -5.71
N GLY A 25 -1.19 16.32 -4.89
CA GLY A 25 -2.54 16.35 -4.32
C GLY A 25 -2.45 17.07 -2.99
N SER A 26 -3.16 18.17 -2.80
CA SER A 26 -3.10 18.91 -1.53
C SER A 26 -3.76 18.17 -0.35
N GLY A 27 -4.20 16.93 -0.59
CA GLY A 27 -4.88 16.04 0.34
C GLY A 27 -6.23 16.52 0.81
N THR A 28 -6.91 15.60 1.48
CA THR A 28 -8.14 15.94 2.18
C THR A 28 -7.86 16.38 3.62
N CYS A 29 -8.51 17.45 4.05
CA CYS A 29 -8.61 17.74 5.49
C CYS A 29 -9.43 16.63 6.14
N LEU A 30 -8.78 15.76 6.91
CA LEU A 30 -9.41 14.55 7.46
C LEU A 30 -10.62 14.86 8.35
N MET A 31 -10.71 16.05 8.94
CA MET A 31 -11.90 16.51 9.67
C MET A 31 -13.19 16.57 8.82
N LYS A 32 -13.07 16.50 7.49
CA LYS A 32 -14.23 16.43 6.56
C LYS A 32 -14.72 15.01 6.31
N VAL A 33 -14.02 13.99 6.81
CA VAL A 33 -14.42 12.59 6.62
C VAL A 33 -15.61 12.30 7.53
N GLU A 34 -16.67 11.74 6.96
CA GLU A 34 -17.87 11.41 7.72
C GLU A 34 -17.58 10.35 8.80
N GLY A 35 -18.06 10.59 10.02
CA GLY A 35 -17.91 9.67 11.15
C GLY A 35 -16.51 9.62 11.76
N ILE A 36 -15.56 10.44 11.29
CA ILE A 36 -14.21 10.47 11.87
C ILE A 36 -14.19 11.20 13.21
N VAL A 37 -13.37 10.71 14.13
CA VAL A 37 -13.11 11.36 15.42
C VAL A 37 -11.66 11.83 15.50
N SER A 38 -11.43 12.99 16.12
CA SER A 38 -10.09 13.58 16.23
C SER A 38 -9.02 12.65 16.84
N PRO A 39 -9.32 11.82 17.85
CA PRO A 39 -8.36 10.82 18.33
C PRO A 39 -7.93 9.82 17.26
N PHE A 40 -8.84 9.39 16.38
CA PHE A 40 -8.47 8.48 15.29
C PHE A 40 -7.55 9.17 14.27
N ILE A 41 -7.76 10.47 13.99
CA ILE A 41 -6.84 11.25 13.16
C ILE A 41 -5.44 11.27 13.78
N LYS A 42 -5.32 11.46 15.09
CA LYS A 42 -4.04 11.37 15.80
C LYS A 42 -3.41 9.99 15.63
N SER A 43 -4.19 8.92 15.75
CA SER A 43 -3.73 7.54 15.56
C SER A 43 -3.22 7.26 14.14
N ILE A 44 -3.88 7.82 13.10
CA ILE A 44 -3.39 7.75 11.71
C ILE A 44 -2.04 8.45 11.58
N TYR A 45 -1.92 9.68 12.10
CA TYR A 45 -0.66 10.44 12.00
C TYR A 45 0.49 9.77 12.76
N ARG A 46 0.21 9.15 13.92
CA ARG A 46 1.19 8.32 14.65
C ARG A 46 1.65 7.11 13.84
N ALA A 47 0.71 6.40 13.20
CA ALA A 47 1.04 5.26 12.36
C ALA A 47 1.86 5.66 11.11
N ALA A 48 1.52 6.79 10.49
CA ALA A 48 2.30 7.34 9.38
C ALA A 48 3.71 7.77 9.83
N GLY A 49 3.84 8.46 10.96
CA GLY A 49 5.14 8.83 11.53
C GLY A 49 6.01 7.61 11.83
N ALA A 50 5.40 6.53 12.35
CA ALA A 50 6.09 5.26 12.59
C ALA A 50 6.62 4.63 11.29
N LEU A 51 5.80 4.55 10.24
CA LEU A 51 6.22 4.05 8.92
C LEU A 51 7.29 4.94 8.29
N TYR A 52 7.22 6.26 8.48
CA TYR A 52 8.23 7.16 7.96
C TYR A 52 9.60 6.90 8.60
N ARG A 53 9.63 6.68 9.92
CA ARG A 53 10.87 6.46 10.70
C ARG A 53 11.60 5.17 10.32
N THR A 54 10.90 4.16 9.81
CA THR A 54 11.51 2.91 9.35
C THR A 54 12.17 3.06 7.96
N ASP A 55 12.03 4.23 7.33
CA ASP A 55 12.70 4.63 6.10
C ASP A 55 12.54 3.65 4.93
N PRO A 56 11.29 3.27 4.57
CA PRO A 56 11.03 2.29 3.53
C PRO A 56 11.61 2.72 2.17
N TRP A 57 11.63 4.02 1.86
CA TRP A 57 12.06 4.55 0.55
C TRP A 57 13.57 4.45 0.28
N LYS A 58 14.40 4.17 1.30
CA LYS A 58 15.80 3.79 1.08
C LYS A 58 15.95 2.44 0.40
N ARG A 59 14.96 1.55 0.55
CA ARG A 59 15.02 0.14 0.12
C ARG A 59 13.99 -0.19 -0.94
N LEU A 60 12.77 0.32 -0.80
CA LEU A 60 11.64 0.08 -1.68
C LEU A 60 11.68 1.08 -2.84
N ARG A 61 11.47 0.58 -4.05
CA ARG A 61 11.38 1.36 -5.28
C ARG A 61 9.96 1.28 -5.84
N PRO A 62 9.56 2.19 -6.74
CA PRO A 62 8.27 2.15 -7.42
C PRO A 62 7.93 0.81 -8.09
N GLY A 63 8.92 -0.01 -8.47
CA GLY A 63 8.66 -1.36 -8.99
C GLY A 63 8.22 -2.40 -7.96
N ASN A 64 8.30 -2.12 -6.66
CA ASN A 64 7.97 -3.10 -5.61
C ASN A 64 6.49 -3.04 -5.22
N LEU A 65 5.72 -4.00 -5.74
CA LEU A 65 4.31 -4.21 -5.40
C LEU A 65 4.19 -5.27 -4.29
N PHE A 66 3.32 -5.03 -3.32
CA PHE A 66 3.05 -5.93 -2.19
C PHE A 66 1.57 -6.28 -2.12
N GLY A 67 1.27 -7.51 -1.75
CA GLY A 67 -0.06 -7.96 -1.37
C GLY A 67 -0.37 -7.57 0.08
N LEU A 68 -1.61 -7.16 0.34
CA LEU A 68 -2.14 -6.88 1.66
C LEU A 68 -3.44 -7.64 1.89
N ARG A 69 -3.55 -8.29 3.04
CA ARG A 69 -4.80 -8.84 3.55
C ARG A 69 -5.01 -8.33 4.97
N VAL A 70 -6.07 -7.58 5.21
CA VAL A 70 -6.40 -7.04 6.55
C VAL A 70 -7.68 -7.72 7.02
N GLY A 71 -7.54 -8.63 7.97
CA GLY A 71 -8.65 -9.42 8.50
C GLY A 71 -9.30 -10.32 7.45
N LYS A 72 -10.59 -10.58 7.66
CA LYS A 72 -11.46 -11.34 6.76
C LYS A 72 -12.28 -10.40 5.89
N ASP A 73 -12.70 -10.86 4.72
CA ASP A 73 -13.58 -10.09 3.85
C ASP A 73 -14.90 -9.70 4.54
N SER A 74 -15.39 -10.54 5.45
CA SER A 74 -16.58 -10.27 6.28
C SER A 74 -16.44 -9.09 7.24
N ASP A 75 -15.22 -8.63 7.51
CA ASP A 75 -14.96 -7.54 8.44
C ASP A 75 -15.22 -6.17 7.79
N TRP A 76 -15.47 -6.16 6.47
CA TRP A 76 -15.69 -4.99 5.64
C TRP A 76 -17.16 -4.86 5.23
N SER A 77 -17.64 -3.63 5.09
CA SER A 77 -19.05 -3.31 4.81
C SER A 77 -19.57 -3.96 3.52
N GLY A 78 -18.71 -4.02 2.50
CA GLY A 78 -18.99 -4.67 1.22
C GLY A 78 -18.71 -6.17 1.17
N LYS A 79 -18.41 -6.81 2.32
CA LYS A 79 -17.90 -8.19 2.41
C LYS A 79 -16.67 -8.44 1.51
N LYS A 80 -15.83 -7.41 1.38
CA LYS A 80 -14.62 -7.42 0.57
C LYS A 80 -13.69 -6.33 1.05
N GLN A 81 -12.42 -6.66 1.26
CA GLN A 81 -11.44 -5.65 1.65
C GLN A 81 -11.21 -4.56 0.57
N PRO A 82 -10.91 -3.30 0.94
CA PRO A 82 -10.76 -2.18 0.01
C PRO A 82 -9.58 -2.30 -0.97
N PHE A 83 -8.36 -2.51 -0.46
CA PHE A 83 -7.12 -2.36 -1.25
C PHE A 83 -6.15 -3.53 -1.06
N PRO A 84 -6.24 -4.61 -1.85
CA PRO A 84 -5.38 -5.77 -1.71
C PRO A 84 -3.92 -5.56 -2.13
N CYS A 85 -3.57 -4.42 -2.74
CA CYS A 85 -2.21 -4.18 -3.23
C CYS A 85 -1.70 -2.81 -2.81
N VAL A 86 -0.42 -2.75 -2.43
CA VAL A 86 0.28 -1.51 -2.07
C VAL A 86 1.60 -1.39 -2.83
N GLN A 87 1.90 -0.17 -3.27
CA GLN A 87 3.12 0.17 -3.99
C GLN A 87 3.74 1.41 -3.39
N PHE A 88 5.02 1.35 -3.05
CA PHE A 88 5.75 2.52 -2.59
C PHE A 88 6.11 3.44 -3.75
N VAL A 89 6.00 4.75 -3.56
CA VAL A 89 6.39 5.77 -4.54
C VAL A 89 7.43 6.71 -3.93
N GLY A 90 8.23 7.33 -4.79
CA GLY A 90 9.38 8.14 -4.38
C GLY A 90 10.70 7.36 -4.33
N GLY A 91 11.79 8.05 -3.99
CA GLY A 91 13.16 7.50 -3.96
C GLY A 91 14.09 8.01 -5.08
N ASP A 92 13.52 8.44 -6.21
CA ASP A 92 14.24 9.00 -7.38
C ASP A 92 13.80 10.46 -7.67
N ALA A 93 13.79 11.31 -6.63
CA ALA A 93 13.39 12.74 -6.66
C ALA A 93 11.88 13.07 -6.78
N GLY A 94 10.99 12.08 -6.65
CA GLY A 94 9.54 12.29 -6.51
C GLY A 94 9.04 12.35 -5.06
N ASP A 95 7.76 12.63 -4.87
CA ASP A 95 7.11 12.62 -3.55
C ASP A 95 7.23 11.25 -2.87
N LEU A 96 7.56 11.27 -1.58
CA LEU A 96 7.64 10.06 -0.76
C LEU A 96 6.22 9.63 -0.40
N GLY A 97 5.88 8.38 -0.63
CA GLY A 97 4.56 7.88 -0.28
C GLY A 97 4.33 6.42 -0.65
N PHE A 98 3.07 6.03 -0.66
CA PHE A 98 2.61 4.78 -1.22
C PHE A 98 1.19 4.93 -1.79
N HIS A 99 0.90 4.10 -2.78
CA HIS A 99 -0.40 3.97 -3.44
C HIS A 99 -1.01 2.62 -3.08
N MET A 100 -2.32 2.59 -2.88
CA MET A 100 -3.07 1.37 -2.62
C MET A 100 -4.11 1.15 -3.72
N PHE A 101 -4.13 -0.04 -4.29
CA PHE A 101 -4.95 -0.40 -5.45
C PHE A 101 -6.02 -1.41 -5.08
N ARG A 102 -7.17 -1.32 -5.76
CA ARG A 102 -8.30 -2.24 -5.62
C ARG A 102 -8.04 -3.63 -6.23
N SER A 103 -7.03 -3.75 -7.10
CA SER A 103 -6.57 -5.01 -7.66
C SER A 103 -5.11 -4.96 -8.13
N GLU A 104 -4.49 -6.12 -8.31
CA GLU A 104 -3.15 -6.22 -8.91
C GLU A 104 -3.14 -5.71 -10.35
N ASN A 105 -4.20 -5.99 -11.11
CA ASN A 105 -4.36 -5.50 -12.48
C ASN A 105 -4.40 -3.96 -12.54
N ASP A 106 -5.07 -3.30 -11.58
CA ASP A 106 -5.06 -1.84 -11.48
C ASP A 106 -3.65 -1.29 -11.21
N ALA A 107 -2.89 -1.97 -10.35
CA ALA A 107 -1.50 -1.62 -10.08
C ALA A 107 -0.62 -1.78 -11.32
N GLN A 108 -0.72 -2.92 -12.00
CA GLN A 108 0.04 -3.22 -13.22
C GLN A 108 -0.25 -2.20 -14.34
N ARG A 109 -1.52 -1.84 -14.54
CA ARG A 109 -1.94 -0.82 -15.52
C ARG A 109 -1.34 0.56 -15.23
N MET A 110 -1.15 0.90 -13.95
CA MET A 110 -0.53 2.16 -13.54
C MET A 110 1.00 2.16 -13.66
N THR A 111 1.63 0.99 -13.77
CA THR A 111 3.10 0.83 -13.88
C THR A 111 3.61 0.45 -15.27
N GLY A 112 2.74 0.37 -16.28
CA GLY A 112 3.08 -0.08 -17.64
C GLY A 112 4.08 0.82 -18.40
N SER A 113 4.65 0.28 -19.48
CA SER A 113 5.62 0.98 -20.36
C SER A 113 5.08 2.32 -20.88
N ARG A 114 5.94 3.35 -20.82
CA ARG A 114 5.66 4.78 -21.09
C ARG A 114 5.27 5.13 -22.54
N GLU A 115 5.18 4.15 -23.45
CA GLU A 115 5.15 4.44 -24.89
C GLU A 115 3.77 4.87 -25.42
N THR A 116 2.68 4.62 -24.68
CA THR A 116 1.34 5.12 -25.01
C THR A 116 0.50 5.28 -23.74
N ILE A 117 0.64 6.40 -23.02
CA ILE A 117 -0.08 6.62 -21.75
C ILE A 117 -1.51 7.08 -22.05
N TRP A 118 -2.41 6.12 -22.24
CA TRP A 118 -3.77 6.28 -21.74
C TRP A 118 -3.68 6.10 -20.24
N VAL A 119 -3.82 7.17 -19.45
CA VAL A 119 -3.90 7.01 -18.00
C VAL A 119 -5.16 6.19 -17.72
N PRO A 120 -5.04 4.96 -17.19
CA PRO A 120 -6.17 4.06 -17.06
C PRO A 120 -7.15 4.64 -16.04
N ASN A 121 -8.45 4.39 -16.22
CA ASN A 121 -9.50 4.83 -15.31
C ASN A 121 -9.47 4.05 -13.99
N VAL A 122 -8.40 4.26 -13.23
CA VAL A 122 -8.07 3.58 -11.98
C VAL A 122 -8.31 4.56 -10.84
N GLU A 123 -9.10 4.11 -9.87
CA GLU A 123 -9.22 4.78 -8.58
C GLU A 123 -8.24 4.11 -7.60
N LEU A 124 -7.40 4.91 -6.94
CA LEU A 124 -6.43 4.44 -5.97
C LEU A 124 -6.38 5.38 -4.76
N LEU A 125 -6.06 4.82 -3.60
CA LEU A 125 -5.80 5.61 -2.40
C LEU A 125 -4.33 6.00 -2.33
N ARG A 126 -4.07 7.27 -2.03
CA ARG A 126 -2.72 7.83 -1.92
C ARG A 126 -2.42 8.20 -0.48
N VAL A 127 -1.21 7.87 -0.04
CA VAL A 127 -0.61 8.43 1.17
C VAL A 127 0.75 9.00 0.79
N THR A 128 0.86 10.33 0.75
CA THR A 128 2.10 11.05 0.45
C THR A 128 2.59 11.81 1.68
N TYR A 129 3.89 12.06 1.77
CA TYR A 129 4.52 12.80 2.88
C TYR A 129 4.98 14.16 2.38
N GLU A 130 4.10 15.14 2.48
CA GLU A 130 4.34 16.50 1.99
C GLU A 130 4.94 17.40 3.06
N LEU A 131 5.73 18.38 2.62
CA LEU A 131 6.27 19.43 3.48
C LEU A 131 5.15 20.33 4.00
N GLU A 132 5.20 20.72 5.28
CA GLU A 132 4.21 21.64 5.86
C GLU A 132 4.08 22.91 5.01
N SER A 133 5.17 23.44 4.46
CA SER A 133 5.17 24.65 3.64
C SER A 133 4.21 24.58 2.45
N LEU A 134 4.09 23.41 1.81
CA LEU A 134 3.28 23.16 0.62
C LEU A 134 1.81 22.86 0.94
N MET A 135 1.48 22.58 2.21
CA MET A 135 0.14 22.21 2.60
C MET A 135 -0.86 23.36 2.56
N PHE A 136 -2.12 23.02 2.25
CA PHE A 136 -3.25 23.93 2.35
C PHE A 136 -3.50 24.41 3.79
N SER A 137 -3.99 25.64 3.91
CA SER A 137 -4.27 26.30 5.18
C SER A 137 -5.23 25.50 6.08
N SER A 138 -6.19 24.77 5.50
CA SER A 138 -7.07 23.88 6.27
C SER A 138 -6.32 22.72 6.94
N ASN A 139 -5.36 22.11 6.23
CA ASN A 139 -4.57 21.01 6.77
C ASN A 139 -3.58 21.53 7.81
N LYS A 140 -2.93 22.67 7.56
CA LYS A 140 -2.09 23.36 8.55
C LYS A 140 -2.85 23.66 9.84
N LYS A 141 -4.07 24.19 9.74
CA LYS A 141 -4.94 24.45 10.89
C LYS A 141 -5.27 23.17 11.67
N MET A 142 -5.65 22.10 10.97
CA MET A 142 -5.95 20.79 11.56
C MET A 142 -4.72 20.20 12.29
N ILE A 143 -3.55 20.24 11.65
CA ILE A 143 -2.29 19.74 12.22
C ILE A 143 -1.98 20.46 13.54
N ARG A 144 -2.06 21.79 13.53
CA ARG A 144 -1.78 22.61 14.73
C ARG A 144 -2.84 22.39 15.81
N SER A 145 -4.13 22.42 15.46
CA SER A 145 -5.21 22.33 16.44
C SER A 145 -5.26 20.96 17.13
N LEU A 146 -4.92 19.89 16.42
CA LEU A 146 -4.89 18.55 16.96
C LEU A 146 -3.50 18.13 17.47
N SER A 147 -2.47 18.96 17.31
CA SER A 147 -1.08 18.62 17.65
C SER A 147 -0.66 17.29 17.01
N LEU A 148 -0.86 17.18 15.70
CA LEU A 148 -0.60 15.95 14.96
C LEU A 148 0.89 15.65 14.86
N GLU A 149 1.25 14.37 14.87
CA GLU A 149 2.64 13.91 14.81
C GLU A 149 3.28 14.27 13.46
N VAL A 150 4.50 14.82 13.53
CA VAL A 150 5.34 15.11 12.36
C VAL A 150 6.08 13.85 11.91
N SER A 151 6.15 13.64 10.60
CA SER A 151 6.95 12.62 9.96
C SER A 151 8.31 13.21 9.57
N GLY A 152 9.37 12.86 10.30
CA GLY A 152 10.69 13.45 10.08
C GLY A 152 10.80 14.88 10.62
N ALA A 153 11.36 15.80 9.84
CA ALA A 153 11.59 17.17 10.29
C ALA A 153 10.36 18.08 10.14
N ASP A 154 9.69 18.02 8.99
CA ASP A 154 8.64 18.98 8.61
C ASP A 154 7.61 18.40 7.64
N ARG A 155 7.46 17.06 7.60
CA ARG A 155 6.52 16.39 6.70
C ARG A 155 5.32 15.83 7.45
N PHE A 156 4.18 15.80 6.78
CA PHE A 156 2.97 15.20 7.32
C PHE A 156 2.28 14.32 6.26
N PRO A 157 1.57 13.26 6.67
CA PRO A 157 0.82 12.43 5.75
C PRO A 157 -0.35 13.21 5.14
N VAL A 158 -0.44 13.12 3.82
CA VAL A 158 -1.50 13.65 2.97
C VAL A 158 -2.22 12.44 2.39
N ILE A 159 -3.52 12.35 2.69
CA ILE A 159 -4.34 11.20 2.31
C ILE A 159 -5.50 11.67 1.45
N ASP A 160 -5.61 11.08 0.27
CA ASP A 160 -6.71 11.29 -0.65
C ASP A 160 -6.96 10.03 -1.49
N VAL A 161 -8.09 10.02 -2.18
CA VAL A 161 -8.34 9.04 -3.23
C VAL A 161 -8.31 9.77 -4.56
N ALA A 162 -7.42 9.31 -5.44
CA ALA A 162 -7.24 9.85 -6.78
C ALA A 162 -7.85 8.90 -7.80
N ARG A 163 -8.47 9.47 -8.82
CA ARG A 163 -9.00 8.77 -9.98
C ARG A 163 -8.54 9.50 -11.22
N CYS A 164 -7.99 8.77 -12.18
CA CYS A 164 -7.83 9.33 -13.52
C CYS A 164 -9.09 9.04 -14.34
N SER A 165 -9.61 10.05 -15.05
CA SER A 165 -10.72 9.84 -15.99
C SER A 165 -10.22 9.25 -17.31
N SER A 166 -11.13 8.69 -18.10
CA SER A 166 -10.82 8.24 -19.47
C SER A 166 -10.37 9.39 -20.40
N SER A 167 -10.57 10.65 -20.00
CA SER A 167 -10.07 11.82 -20.72
C SER A 167 -8.71 12.31 -20.22
N GLY A 168 -8.06 11.58 -19.30
CA GLY A 168 -6.77 11.97 -18.69
C GLY A 168 -6.88 12.98 -17.55
N GLY A 169 -8.10 13.36 -17.14
CA GLY A 169 -8.32 14.32 -16.06
C GLY A 169 -8.17 13.68 -14.68
N LEU A 170 -7.44 14.34 -13.77
CA LEU A 170 -7.30 13.89 -12.39
C LEU A 170 -8.45 14.38 -11.52
N GLN A 171 -9.07 13.46 -10.80
CA GLN A 171 -10.13 13.73 -9.84
C GLN A 171 -9.70 13.24 -8.45
N PHE A 172 -9.99 14.05 -7.44
CA PHE A 172 -9.67 13.76 -6.06
C PHE A 172 -10.95 13.74 -5.23
N ARG A 173 -11.04 12.76 -4.31
CA ARG A 173 -12.10 12.71 -3.30
C ARG A 173 -11.54 12.44 -1.91
N THR A 174 -12.37 12.78 -0.93
CA THR A 174 -12.17 12.42 0.48
C THR A 174 -12.19 10.89 0.63
N PRO A 175 -11.24 10.29 1.37
CA PRO A 175 -11.32 8.88 1.72
C PRO A 175 -12.49 8.62 2.68
N THR A 176 -13.08 7.44 2.64
CA THR A 176 -14.09 7.02 3.61
C THR A 176 -13.45 6.63 4.95
N LEU A 177 -14.24 6.57 6.02
CA LEU A 177 -13.76 6.08 7.31
C LEU A 177 -13.20 4.65 7.23
N GLU A 178 -13.83 3.79 6.42
CA GLU A 178 -13.39 2.41 6.19
C GLU A 178 -12.05 2.35 5.44
N GLU A 179 -11.85 3.20 4.44
CA GLU A 179 -10.57 3.33 3.74
C GLU A 179 -9.46 3.81 4.69
N LEU A 180 -9.76 4.74 5.60
CA LEU A 180 -8.80 5.18 6.63
C LEU A 180 -8.48 4.11 7.67
N ARG A 181 -9.44 3.26 8.05
CA ARG A 181 -9.20 2.08 8.90
C ARG A 181 -8.24 1.12 8.22
N PHE A 182 -8.45 0.85 6.93
CA PHE A 182 -7.56 0.00 6.15
C PHE A 182 -6.15 0.56 6.09
N VAL A 183 -6.00 1.86 5.80
CA VAL A 183 -4.70 2.55 5.73
C VAL A 183 -3.96 2.50 7.06
N TYR A 184 -4.66 2.73 8.17
CA TYR A 184 -4.08 2.61 9.51
C TYR A 184 -3.47 1.22 9.73
N ALA A 185 -4.23 0.16 9.46
CA ALA A 185 -3.78 -1.21 9.64
C ALA A 185 -2.59 -1.54 8.72
N ALA A 186 -2.66 -1.12 7.45
CA ALA A 186 -1.60 -1.30 6.48
C ALA A 186 -0.29 -0.62 6.92
N MET A 187 -0.34 0.66 7.34
CA MET A 187 0.87 1.36 7.80
C MET A 187 1.49 0.69 9.02
N LYS A 188 0.68 0.27 9.99
CA LYS A 188 1.15 -0.46 11.18
C LYS A 188 1.83 -1.77 10.80
N ALA A 189 1.23 -2.57 9.93
CA ALA A 189 1.79 -3.84 9.51
C ALA A 189 3.07 -3.67 8.68
N ILE A 190 3.04 -2.79 7.68
CA ILE A 190 4.19 -2.58 6.80
C ILE A 190 5.39 -2.06 7.59
N SER A 191 5.19 -1.16 8.57
CA SER A 191 6.27 -0.68 9.46
C SER A 191 7.03 -1.81 10.15
N LEU A 192 6.34 -2.90 10.51
CA LEU A 192 6.94 -4.07 11.15
C LEU A 192 7.60 -5.01 10.13
N VAL A 193 6.98 -5.12 8.95
CA VAL A 193 7.29 -6.15 7.96
C VAL A 193 8.39 -5.73 6.99
N HIS A 194 8.33 -4.52 6.42
CA HIS A 194 9.27 -4.13 5.36
C HIS A 194 10.75 -4.18 5.78
N PRO A 195 11.14 -3.98 7.07
CA PRO A 195 12.51 -4.16 7.49
C PRO A 195 13.02 -5.60 7.33
N LEU A 196 12.13 -6.60 7.41
CA LEU A 196 12.44 -8.03 7.36
C LEU A 196 12.72 -8.55 5.95
N LEU A 197 12.36 -7.79 4.91
CA LEU A 197 12.55 -8.19 3.52
C LEU A 197 14.03 -8.49 3.23
N GLN A 198 14.32 -9.62 2.59
CA GLN A 198 15.66 -9.98 2.17
C GLN A 198 15.83 -9.62 0.70
N ARG A 199 16.93 -8.93 0.36
CA ARG A 199 17.24 -8.62 -1.05
C ARG A 199 17.63 -9.91 -1.76
N ASP A 200 17.01 -10.16 -2.90
CA ASP A 200 17.46 -11.23 -3.79
C ASP A 200 18.78 -10.79 -4.45
N ASN A 201 19.87 -11.39 -4.00
CA ASN A 201 21.22 -11.13 -4.52
C ASN A 201 21.55 -12.01 -5.75
N GLY A 202 20.62 -12.84 -6.23
CA GLY A 202 20.90 -13.98 -7.10
C GLY A 202 20.46 -13.89 -8.57
N ALA A 203 19.63 -12.94 -8.99
CA ALA A 203 18.98 -13.03 -10.32
C ALA A 203 18.87 -11.74 -11.16
N GLY A 204 19.63 -10.69 -10.85
CA GLY A 204 19.59 -9.43 -11.61
C GLY A 204 20.83 -9.22 -12.50
N ALA A 205 20.63 -8.86 -13.77
CA ALA A 205 21.69 -8.24 -14.55
C ALA A 205 22.22 -7.01 -13.78
N LYS A 206 23.54 -6.86 -13.63
CA LYS A 206 24.25 -5.81 -12.84
C LYS A 206 23.86 -4.35 -13.15
N TRP A 207 22.92 -4.13 -14.06
CA TRP A 207 22.50 -2.84 -14.62
C TRP A 207 21.01 -2.52 -14.37
N SER A 208 20.20 -3.43 -13.82
CA SER A 208 18.81 -3.09 -13.47
C SER A 208 18.77 -2.29 -12.17
N ARG A 209 18.15 -1.09 -12.22
CA ARG A 209 17.88 -0.25 -11.03
C ARG A 209 16.80 -0.83 -10.11
N VAL A 210 16.29 -2.02 -10.41
CA VAL A 210 15.17 -2.65 -9.72
C VAL A 210 15.72 -3.55 -8.62
N VAL A 211 15.44 -3.19 -7.36
CA VAL A 211 15.74 -4.03 -6.20
C VAL A 211 14.68 -5.14 -6.16
N TYR A 212 15.13 -6.38 -6.26
CA TYR A 212 14.28 -7.55 -6.07
C TYR A 212 14.38 -8.03 -4.62
N PHE A 213 13.27 -8.50 -4.07
CA PHE A 213 13.23 -9.15 -2.77
C PHE A 213 12.90 -10.62 -2.97
N GLU A 214 13.41 -11.47 -2.09
CA GLU A 214 12.98 -12.86 -2.04
C GLU A 214 11.45 -12.93 -1.78
N PRO A 215 10.76 -13.96 -2.29
CA PRO A 215 9.38 -14.20 -1.96
C PRO A 215 9.18 -14.21 -0.44
N PHE A 216 8.17 -13.48 0.00
CA PHE A 216 7.96 -13.20 1.41
C PHE A 216 6.47 -13.17 1.70
N ILE A 217 6.10 -13.77 2.84
CA ILE A 217 4.76 -13.65 3.40
C ILE A 217 4.88 -13.62 4.91
N GLU A 218 4.26 -12.62 5.53
CA GLU A 218 4.28 -12.45 6.98
C GLU A 218 2.94 -11.93 7.44
N THR A 219 2.47 -12.44 8.58
CA THR A 219 1.23 -12.01 9.20
C THR A 219 1.51 -11.44 10.57
N VAL A 220 1.06 -10.21 10.79
CA VAL A 220 1.25 -9.50 12.05
C VAL A 220 -0.09 -9.08 12.63
N ASP A 221 -0.22 -9.16 13.95
CA ASP A 221 -1.39 -8.64 14.64
C ASP A 221 -1.27 -7.13 14.82
N VAL A 222 -2.23 -6.39 14.28
CA VAL A 222 -2.34 -4.95 14.45
C VAL A 222 -3.45 -4.65 15.44
N GLN A 223 -3.11 -3.94 16.51
CA GLN A 223 -4.11 -3.45 17.45
C GLN A 223 -4.88 -2.27 16.86
N TRP A 224 -6.21 -2.34 16.89
CA TRP A 224 -7.04 -1.18 16.56
C TRP A 224 -6.83 -0.07 17.59
N PRO A 225 -6.90 1.20 17.16
CA PRO A 225 -6.77 2.29 18.10
C PRO A 225 -7.97 2.27 19.06
N PRO A 226 -7.79 2.68 20.33
CA PRO A 226 -8.84 2.56 21.36
C PRO A 226 -10.18 3.15 20.95
N GLU A 227 -10.15 4.20 20.12
CA GLU A 227 -11.32 4.97 19.72
C GLU A 227 -12.13 4.30 18.59
N MET A 228 -11.63 3.19 18.07
CA MET A 228 -12.32 2.30 17.12
C MET A 228 -12.60 0.93 17.70
N SER A 229 -11.89 0.56 18.75
CA SER A 229 -12.00 -0.76 19.36
C SER A 229 -13.18 -0.83 20.33
N LYS A 230 -13.83 -1.99 20.41
CA LYS A 230 -14.73 -2.35 21.52
C LYS A 230 -13.98 -3.18 22.58
N GLY A 231 -12.68 -2.92 22.80
CA GLY A 231 -11.81 -3.71 23.67
C GLY A 231 -10.39 -3.89 23.12
N ASN A 232 -9.68 -4.96 23.51
CA ASN A 232 -8.40 -5.35 22.89
C ASN A 232 -8.64 -6.03 21.55
N ASP A 233 -9.13 -5.28 20.57
CA ASP A 233 -9.45 -5.77 19.25
C ASP A 233 -8.19 -5.74 18.36
N LEU A 234 -7.72 -6.93 17.98
CA LEU A 234 -6.58 -7.14 17.08
C LEU A 234 -7.10 -7.56 15.70
N VAL A 235 -6.45 -7.07 14.64
CA VAL A 235 -6.66 -7.53 13.28
C VAL A 235 -5.38 -8.16 12.74
N ALA A 236 -5.49 -9.39 12.24
CA ALA A 236 -4.39 -10.02 11.53
C ALA A 236 -4.18 -9.33 10.18
N VAL A 237 -2.96 -8.88 9.90
CA VAL A 237 -2.57 -8.28 8.62
C VAL A 237 -1.48 -9.10 7.97
N THR A 238 -1.80 -9.73 6.85
CA THR A 238 -0.83 -10.45 6.02
C THR A 238 -0.27 -9.53 4.95
N VAL A 239 1.05 -9.46 4.85
CA VAL A 239 1.80 -8.73 3.82
C VAL A 239 2.58 -9.75 3.01
N SER A 240 2.48 -9.69 1.69
CA SER A 240 3.21 -10.59 0.79
C SER A 240 3.94 -9.89 -0.35
N HIS A 241 5.03 -10.49 -0.81
CA HIS A 241 5.77 -10.10 -2.00
C HIS A 241 6.20 -11.36 -2.76
N PRO A 242 5.90 -11.51 -4.07
CA PRO A 242 4.96 -10.68 -4.85
C PRO A 242 3.52 -10.77 -4.29
N PRO A 243 2.60 -9.89 -4.74
CA PRO A 243 1.18 -9.99 -4.40
C PRO A 243 0.58 -11.34 -4.81
N GLY A 244 -0.53 -11.73 -4.18
CA GLY A 244 -1.25 -12.96 -4.54
C GLY A 244 -0.63 -14.26 -3.99
N GLN A 245 0.54 -14.19 -3.37
CA GLN A 245 1.07 -15.26 -2.52
C GLN A 245 0.20 -15.33 -1.25
N GLY A 246 -0.73 -16.29 -1.20
CA GLY A 246 -1.44 -16.64 0.02
C GLY A 246 -0.56 -17.50 0.92
N TYR A 247 -0.89 -17.58 2.21
CA TYR A 247 -0.31 -18.61 3.07
C TYR A 247 -0.87 -19.95 2.59
N GLU A 248 -0.10 -20.69 1.79
CA GLU A 248 -0.32 -22.12 1.68
C GLU A 248 0.05 -22.70 3.04
N GLU A 249 -0.96 -23.06 3.83
CA GLU A 249 -0.75 -23.97 4.94
C GLU A 249 -0.07 -25.18 4.32
N LYS A 250 1.24 -25.35 4.59
CA LYS A 250 1.95 -26.55 4.17
C LYS A 250 1.13 -27.69 4.74
N ALA A 251 0.35 -28.34 3.89
CA ALA A 251 -0.15 -29.66 4.17
C ALA A 251 1.11 -30.44 4.47
N ILE A 252 1.34 -30.71 5.75
CA ILE A 252 2.30 -31.72 6.15
C ILE A 252 1.71 -32.96 5.52
N SER A 253 2.21 -33.31 4.34
CA SER A 253 2.00 -34.61 3.74
C SER A 253 2.62 -35.58 4.73
N THR A 254 1.83 -35.97 5.72
CA THR A 254 2.12 -37.11 6.59
C THR A 254 2.42 -38.24 5.64
N ALA A 255 3.70 -38.61 5.64
CA ALA A 255 4.26 -39.69 4.87
C ALA A 255 3.47 -40.96 5.20
N ASN A 256 2.53 -41.33 4.33
CA ASN A 256 2.07 -42.70 4.24
C ASN A 256 3.15 -43.49 3.51
N GLN A 257 4.21 -43.85 4.23
CA GLN A 257 5.02 -45.02 3.87
C GLN A 257 4.48 -46.24 4.61
N PRO A 258 3.97 -47.25 3.90
CA PRO A 258 3.97 -48.62 4.39
C PRO A 258 5.30 -49.34 4.02
N PRO A 259 5.69 -50.36 4.80
CA PRO A 259 7.07 -50.85 4.94
C PRO A 259 7.56 -51.77 3.80
N PRO A 260 8.89 -52.02 3.69
CA PRO A 260 9.47 -52.85 2.63
C PRO A 260 9.47 -54.35 3.00
N SER A 261 8.74 -55.19 2.25
CA SER A 261 8.95 -56.66 2.14
C SER A 261 7.99 -57.22 1.07
N MET A 262 8.29 -58.17 0.19
CA MET A 262 9.42 -59.05 -0.04
C MET A 262 9.67 -59.19 -1.55
N ARG A 263 10.95 -59.33 -1.92
CA ARG A 263 11.42 -59.68 -3.26
C ARG A 263 11.17 -61.18 -3.48
N ASN A 264 10.23 -61.54 -4.36
CA ASN A 264 10.03 -62.95 -4.74
C ASN A 264 11.25 -63.47 -5.52
N HIS A 265 11.84 -64.55 -5.02
CA HIS A 265 12.92 -65.32 -5.67
C HIS A 265 12.43 -66.01 -6.97
N PRO A 266 13.31 -66.22 -7.97
CA PRO A 266 12.95 -66.90 -9.22
C PRO A 266 12.89 -68.42 -9.07
N ARG A 267 11.92 -69.03 -9.77
CA ARG A 267 11.63 -70.47 -9.83
C ARG A 267 12.82 -71.29 -10.36
N ARG A 268 13.14 -72.41 -9.70
CA ARG A 268 14.05 -73.46 -10.19
C ARG A 268 13.42 -74.22 -11.37
N ARG A 269 14.24 -74.57 -12.37
CA ARG A 269 13.90 -75.54 -13.45
C ARG A 269 14.11 -76.98 -12.94
N PRO A 270 13.31 -77.96 -13.39
CA PRO A 270 13.53 -79.36 -13.07
C PRO A 270 14.55 -80.01 -14.04
N LEU A 271 15.28 -81.00 -13.51
CA LEU A 271 15.89 -82.10 -14.26
C LEU A 271 14.91 -83.28 -14.25
#